data_AF-A0A316L8Q2-F1
#
_entry.id   AF-A0A316L8Q2-F1
#
_cell.length_a   1.000
_cell.length_b   1.000
_cell.length_c   1.000
_cell.angle_alpha   90.00
_cell.angle_beta   90.00
_cell.angle_gamma   90.00
#
_symmetry.space_group_name_H-M   'P 1'
#
loop_
_entity.id
_entity.type
_entity.pdbx_description
1 polymer ?
#
loop_
_entity_poly.entity_id
_entity_poly.type
_entity_poly.pdbx_seq_one_letter_code
_entity_poly.pdbx_strand_id
1 'polypeptide(L)'
;MNKEKILGIITIIIFGVFIYALFFITPEFKVTFNENNGSDAVSYYTVKRGKTVSKPKEPVKEGYTFKYWSYKGEEFNFDTKISKNITLDANYDEIEVPTTTKKKKK
;
A
#
# COMPACT_ATOMS: atom_id res chain seq x y z
N MET A 1 3.03 12.50 -54.17
CA MET A 1 3.27 13.01 -52.80
C MET A 1 4.76 12.85 -52.50
N ASN A 2 5.46 13.86 -51.98
CA ASN A 2 6.93 13.84 -51.85
C ASN A 2 7.39 13.30 -50.48
N LYS A 3 8.64 12.83 -50.42
CA LYS A 3 9.26 12.24 -49.21
C LYS A 3 9.19 13.17 -47.99
N GLU A 4 9.35 14.47 -48.20
CA GLU A 4 9.28 15.49 -47.13
C GLU A 4 7.86 15.61 -46.55
N LYS A 5 6.82 15.57 -47.39
CA LYS A 5 5.41 15.58 -46.93
C LYS A 5 5.04 14.25 -46.25
N ILE A 6 5.55 13.11 -46.73
CA ILE A 6 5.33 11.80 -46.11
C ILE A 6 5.99 11.75 -44.73
N LEU A 7 7.23 12.23 -44.61
CA LEU A 7 7.95 12.30 -43.34
C LEU A 7 7.24 13.21 -42.33
N GLY A 8 6.74 14.37 -42.78
CA GLY A 8 5.95 15.28 -41.94
C GLY A 8 4.62 14.70 -41.45
N ILE A 9 3.92 13.91 -42.26
CA ILE A 9 2.69 13.22 -41.84
C ILE A 9 3.00 12.13 -40.81
N ILE A 10 4.06 11.35 -41.05
CA ILE A 10 4.48 10.28 -40.14
C ILE A 10 4.89 10.86 -38.78
N THR A 11 5.62 11.99 -38.74
CA THR A 11 6.00 12.62 -37.46
C THR A 11 4.80 13.14 -36.70
N ILE A 12 3.80 13.75 -37.35
CA ILE A 12 2.57 14.19 -36.68
C ILE A 12 1.78 13.00 -36.11
N ILE A 13 1.67 11.89 -36.87
CA ILE A 13 1.00 10.69 -36.39
C ILE A 13 1.77 10.07 -35.22
N ILE A 14 3.09 9.97 -35.30
CA ILE A 14 3.94 9.45 -34.21
C ILE A 14 3.81 10.35 -32.98
N PHE A 15 3.86 11.68 -33.12
CA PHE A 15 3.73 12.60 -31.99
C PHE A 15 2.33 12.54 -31.36
N GLY A 16 1.28 12.38 -32.18
CA GLY A 16 -0.08 12.17 -31.72
C GLY A 16 -0.26 10.85 -30.96
N VAL A 17 0.27 9.75 -31.50
CA VAL A 17 0.27 8.43 -30.84
C VAL A 17 1.13 8.45 -29.58
N PHE A 18 2.25 9.17 -29.58
CA PHE A 18 3.14 9.31 -28.43
C PHE A 18 2.50 10.13 -27.31
N ILE A 19 1.87 11.28 -27.62
CA ILE A 19 1.11 12.08 -26.65
C ILE A 19 -0.08 11.27 -26.12
N TYR A 20 -0.80 10.56 -26.99
CA TYR A 20 -1.87 9.67 -26.57
C TYR A 20 -1.32 8.61 -25.61
N ALA A 21 -0.25 7.89 -25.95
CA ALA A 21 0.36 6.89 -25.07
C ALA A 21 0.77 7.48 -23.70
N LEU A 22 1.28 8.72 -23.66
CA LEU A 22 1.59 9.41 -22.39
C LEU A 22 0.34 9.76 -21.57
N PHE A 23 -0.79 10.09 -22.21
CA PHE A 23 -2.05 10.39 -21.53
C PHE A 23 -2.72 9.13 -20.93
N PHE A 24 -2.42 7.94 -21.44
CA PHE A 24 -2.96 6.67 -20.94
C PHE A 24 -2.13 6.04 -19.80
N ILE A 25 -1.07 6.69 -19.33
CA ILE A 25 -0.30 6.20 -18.18
C ILE A 25 -1.10 6.48 -16.90
N THR A 26 -1.71 5.45 -16.32
CA THR A 26 -2.34 5.55 -15.00
C THR A 26 -1.27 5.59 -13.91
N PRO A 27 -1.22 6.63 -13.05
CA PRO A 27 -0.24 6.68 -11.98
C PRO A 27 -0.48 5.56 -10.96
N GLU A 28 0.59 5.08 -10.36
CA GLU A 28 0.56 4.10 -9.28
C GLU A 28 1.05 4.71 -7.98
N PHE A 29 0.55 4.20 -6.86
CA PHE A 29 0.86 4.68 -5.53
C PHE A 29 1.33 3.55 -4.65
N LYS A 30 2.29 3.87 -3.78
CA LYS A 30 2.87 2.96 -2.81
C LYS A 30 2.05 2.96 -1.53
N VAL A 31 1.55 1.80 -1.14
CA VAL A 31 0.96 1.52 0.18
C VAL A 31 2.03 0.79 0.98
N THR A 32 2.55 1.44 2.01
CA THR A 32 3.57 0.87 2.91
C THR A 32 2.89 0.30 4.15
N PHE A 33 3.28 -0.89 4.59
CA PHE A 33 2.78 -1.53 5.79
C PHE A 33 3.89 -1.50 6.84
N ASN A 34 3.70 -0.65 7.84
CA ASN A 34 4.59 -0.54 8.99
C ASN A 34 4.06 -1.46 10.12
N GLU A 35 4.75 -2.56 10.35
CA GLU A 35 4.35 -3.56 11.34
C GLU A 35 4.61 -3.15 12.80
N ASN A 36 5.15 -1.94 13.08
CA ASN A 36 5.39 -1.41 14.43
C ASN A 36 6.18 -2.38 15.34
N ASN A 37 7.32 -2.85 14.82
CA ASN A 37 8.18 -3.86 15.44
C ASN A 37 7.45 -5.22 15.64
N GLY A 38 6.58 -5.58 14.67
CA GLY A 38 6.04 -6.93 14.45
C GLY A 38 7.08 -7.84 13.79
N SER A 39 6.75 -8.66 12.77
CA SER A 39 7.74 -9.57 12.18
C SER A 39 8.61 -8.89 11.10
N ASP A 40 9.25 -7.80 11.56
CA ASP A 40 10.50 -7.14 11.15
C ASP A 40 10.81 -6.92 9.66
N ALA A 41 9.79 -6.92 8.79
CA ALA A 41 9.91 -6.43 7.42
C ALA A 41 8.85 -5.36 7.10
N VAL A 42 9.28 -4.16 6.70
CA VAL A 42 8.39 -3.20 6.04
C VAL A 42 8.05 -3.75 4.66
N SER A 43 6.78 -4.12 4.47
CA SER A 43 6.28 -4.54 3.15
C SER A 43 5.56 -3.38 2.46
N TYR A 44 5.47 -3.44 1.13
CA TYR A 44 4.70 -2.47 0.37
C TYR A 44 4.05 -3.11 -0.84
N TYR A 45 2.90 -2.55 -1.22
CA TYR A 45 2.23 -2.85 -2.47
C TYR A 45 2.15 -1.59 -3.33
N THR A 46 2.23 -1.78 -4.64
CA THR A 46 1.99 -0.73 -5.63
C THR A 46 0.58 -0.89 -6.17
N VAL A 47 -0.20 0.19 -6.11
CA VAL A 47 -1.63 0.18 -6.44
C VAL A 47 -1.92 1.27 -7.46
N LYS A 48 -2.58 0.91 -8.56
CA LYS A 48 -3.05 1.88 -9.56
C LYS A 48 -4.00 2.88 -8.92
N ARG A 49 -3.90 4.15 -9.32
CA ARG A 49 -4.80 5.21 -8.88
C ARG A 49 -6.26 4.79 -9.01
N GLY A 50 -7.02 5.01 -7.94
CA GLY A 50 -8.46 4.73 -7.89
C GLY A 50 -8.80 3.25 -7.68
N LYS A 51 -7.81 2.38 -7.47
CA LYS A 51 -7.99 0.98 -7.06
C LYS A 51 -7.78 0.83 -5.55
N THR A 52 -8.26 -0.28 -5.01
CA THR A 52 -8.08 -0.67 -3.61
C THR A 52 -6.80 -1.49 -3.45
N VAL A 53 -6.30 -1.56 -2.22
CA VAL A 53 -5.15 -2.42 -1.86
C VAL A 53 -5.69 -3.71 -1.22
N SER A 54 -5.06 -4.86 -1.49
CA SER A 54 -5.40 -6.11 -0.80
C SER A 54 -4.88 -6.11 0.63
N LYS A 55 -5.65 -6.69 1.57
CA LYS A 55 -5.20 -6.88 2.95
C LYS A 55 -3.92 -7.76 2.96
N PRO A 56 -2.83 -7.33 3.63
CA PRO A 56 -1.64 -8.15 3.73
C PRO A 56 -1.85 -9.29 4.73
N LYS A 57 -0.86 -10.17 4.86
CA LYS A 57 -0.81 -11.12 5.98
C LYS A 57 -0.74 -10.33 7.30
N GLU A 58 -1.38 -10.86 8.33
CA GLU A 58 -1.36 -10.25 9.65
C GLU A 58 0.05 -10.37 10.26
N PRO A 59 0.62 -9.26 10.75
CA PRO A 59 1.94 -9.27 11.36
C PRO A 59 1.88 -9.97 12.72
N VAL A 60 2.99 -10.60 13.11
CA VAL A 60 3.12 -11.28 14.40
C VAL A 60 4.08 -10.50 15.28
N LYS A 61 3.65 -10.23 16.51
CA LYS A 61 4.44 -9.53 17.53
C LYS A 61 4.35 -10.31 18.86
N GLU A 62 5.47 -10.73 19.40
CA GLU A 62 5.51 -11.57 20.62
C GLU A 62 4.88 -10.85 21.81
N GLY A 63 3.93 -11.52 22.50
CA GLY A 63 3.20 -10.94 23.63
C GLY A 63 2.01 -10.06 23.23
N TYR A 64 1.70 -9.93 21.93
CA TYR A 64 0.63 -9.09 21.43
C TYR A 64 -0.27 -9.82 20.41
N THR A 65 -1.53 -9.38 20.32
CA THR A 65 -2.49 -9.81 19.29
C THR A 65 -2.72 -8.67 18.31
N PHE A 66 -2.51 -8.91 17.00
CA PHE A 66 -2.82 -7.94 15.96
C PHE A 66 -4.33 -7.65 15.92
N LYS A 67 -4.69 -6.37 15.73
CA LYS A 67 -6.09 -5.91 15.69
C LYS A 67 -6.46 -5.42 14.30
N TYR A 68 -5.81 -4.35 13.86
CA TYR A 68 -6.13 -3.70 12.59
C TYR A 68 -4.97 -2.84 12.08
N TRP A 69 -5.08 -2.47 10.81
CA TRP A 69 -4.22 -1.48 10.17
C TRP A 69 -4.84 -0.10 10.34
N SER A 70 -4.07 0.90 10.76
CA SER A 70 -4.53 2.28 10.84
C SER A 70 -3.88 3.19 9.80
N TYR A 71 -4.63 4.15 9.29
CA TYR A 71 -4.09 5.28 8.55
C TYR A 71 -4.26 6.53 9.39
N LYS A 72 -3.15 7.16 9.79
CA LYS A 72 -3.16 8.39 10.62
C LYS A 72 -3.95 8.25 11.94
N GLY A 73 -3.87 7.08 12.57
CA GLY A 73 -4.51 6.81 13.86
C GLY A 73 -5.96 6.31 13.78
N GLU A 74 -6.57 6.28 12.58
CA GLU A 74 -7.91 5.71 12.38
C GLU A 74 -7.83 4.34 11.71
N GLU A 75 -8.71 3.41 12.08
CA GLU A 75 -8.80 2.09 11.44
C GLU A 75 -9.03 2.23 9.92
N PHE A 76 -8.21 1.52 9.15
CA PHE A 76 -8.22 1.62 7.69
C PHE A 76 -9.21 0.64 7.06
N ASN A 77 -10.16 1.18 6.30
CA ASN A 77 -11.06 0.37 5.46
C ASN A 77 -10.38 0.00 4.13
N PHE A 78 -10.20 -1.30 3.85
CA PHE A 78 -9.57 -1.81 2.63
C PHE A 78 -10.39 -1.60 1.34
N ASP A 79 -11.66 -1.19 1.44
CA ASP A 79 -12.47 -0.74 0.30
C ASP A 79 -12.14 0.72 -0.12
N THR A 80 -11.25 1.40 0.61
CA THR A 80 -10.81 2.76 0.29
C THR A 80 -9.93 2.77 -0.96
N LYS A 81 -10.32 3.59 -1.94
CA LYS A 81 -9.53 3.79 -3.17
C LYS A 81 -8.25 4.57 -2.87
N ILE A 82 -7.11 4.08 -3.37
CA ILE A 82 -5.80 4.69 -3.22
C ILE A 82 -5.60 5.79 -4.27
N SER A 83 -5.28 7.01 -3.80
CA SER A 83 -5.04 8.18 -4.65
C SER A 83 -3.74 8.92 -4.36
N LYS A 84 -2.91 8.38 -3.45
CA LYS A 84 -1.60 8.90 -3.05
C LYS A 84 -0.83 7.81 -2.31
N ASN A 85 0.46 8.02 -2.11
CA ASN A 85 1.26 7.15 -1.25
C ASN A 85 0.76 7.26 0.20
N ILE A 86 0.63 6.13 0.87
CA ILE A 86 0.20 6.05 2.27
C ILE A 86 1.06 5.03 3.03
N THR A 87 1.11 5.20 4.35
CA THR A 87 1.64 4.21 5.28
C THR A 87 0.51 3.78 6.19
N LEU A 88 0.33 2.47 6.34
CA LEU A 88 -0.59 1.85 7.26
C LEU A 88 0.21 1.27 8.42
N ASP A 89 -0.18 1.61 9.63
CA ASP A 89 0.50 1.21 10.86
C ASP A 89 -0.28 0.07 11.55
N ALA A 90 0.42 -0.98 11.97
CA ALA A 90 -0.20 -2.10 12.67
C ALA A 90 -0.53 -1.74 14.12
N ASN A 91 -1.76 -2.03 14.55
CA ASN A 91 -2.23 -1.85 15.93
C ASN A 91 -2.40 -3.20 16.61
N TYR A 92 -2.08 -3.25 17.89
CA TYR A 92 -2.01 -4.47 18.67
C TYR A 92 -2.60 -4.29 20.07
N ASP A 93 -3.17 -5.36 20.62
CA ASP A 93 -3.51 -5.46 22.05
C ASP A 93 -2.47 -6.34 22.75
N GLU A 94 -2.09 -6.00 23.99
CA GLU A 94 -1.28 -6.88 24.83
C GLU A 94 -2.04 -8.16 25.17
N ILE A 95 -1.35 -9.29 25.10
CA ILE A 95 -1.92 -10.56 25.59
C ILE A 95 -1.81 -10.52 27.11
N GLU A 96 -2.93 -10.33 27.80
CA GLU A 96 -2.96 -10.45 29.25
C GLU A 96 -2.61 -11.89 29.66
N VAL A 97 -1.39 -12.09 30.15
CA VAL A 97 -1.01 -13.36 30.77
C VAL A 97 -1.78 -13.44 32.09
N PRO A 98 -2.62 -14.45 32.35
CA PRO A 98 -3.27 -14.59 33.63
C PRO A 98 -2.19 -14.67 34.71
N THR A 99 -2.13 -13.67 35.58
CA THR A 99 -1.17 -13.60 36.68
C THR A 99 -1.42 -14.76 37.62
N THR A 100 -0.70 -15.88 37.47
CA THR A 100 -0.65 -16.90 38.50
C THR A 100 0.14 -16.32 39.68
N THR A 101 -0.59 -15.73 40.61
CA THR A 101 -0.11 -15.39 41.95
C THR A 101 0.52 -16.64 42.56
N LYS A 102 1.86 -16.71 42.63
CA LYS A 102 2.55 -17.66 43.51
C LYS A 102 2.16 -17.33 44.94
N LYS A 103 1.15 -18.02 45.46
CA LYS A 103 0.81 -18.05 46.89
C LYS A 103 2.03 -18.62 47.62
N LYS A 104 2.82 -17.73 48.24
CA LYS A 104 3.93 -18.07 49.13
C LYS A 104 3.39 -19.02 50.19
N LYS A 105 3.72 -20.31 50.09
CA LYS A 105 3.37 -21.31 51.10
C LYS A 105 4.18 -20.95 52.35
N LYS A 106 3.44 -20.66 53.43
CA LYS A 106 3.97 -20.39 54.76
C LYS A 106 4.72 -21.61 55.29
#